data_AF-A0A8I0H8N0-F1
#
_entry.id   AF-A0A8I0H8N0-F1
#
_cell.length_a   1.000
_cell.length_b   1.000
_cell.length_c   1.000
_cell.angle_alpha   90.00
_cell.angle_beta   90.00
_cell.angle_gamma   90.00
#
_symmetry.space_group_name_H-M   'P 1'
#
loop_
_entity.id
_entity.type
_entity.pdbx_description
1 polymer ?
#
loop_
_entity_poly.entity_id
_entity_poly.type
_entity_poly.pdbx_seq_one_letter_code
_entity_poly.pdbx_strand_id
1 'polypeptide(L)'
;KKGHIYSIDPQNGVVNRYEIPEIKQPVSNLLVTESGLMYITTNEGAYEYNIGYKQLTKLPFTIPEKDNGIIFYDKYDKVWFQEG
;
A
#
# COMPACT_ATOMS: atom_id res chain seq x y z
N LYS A 1 3.62 -13.74 7.20
CA LYS A 1 2.42 -13.77 6.33
C LYS A 1 2.45 -12.51 5.48
N LYS A 2 2.12 -12.59 4.18
CA LYS A 2 2.48 -11.56 3.20
C LYS A 2 1.64 -10.27 3.29
N GLY A 3 0.37 -10.35 3.70
CA GLY A 3 -0.51 -9.20 3.95
C GLY A 3 -0.50 -8.65 5.39
N HIS A 4 0.61 -8.73 6.11
CA HIS A 4 0.75 -8.11 7.42
C HIS A 4 1.50 -6.79 7.28
N ILE A 5 0.83 -5.69 7.59
CA ILE A 5 1.41 -4.33 7.55
C ILE A 5 1.45 -3.79 8.97
N TYR A 6 2.51 -3.07 9.30
CA TYR A 6 2.72 -2.52 10.64
C TYR A 6 2.89 -1.01 10.56
N SER A 7 2.34 -0.30 11.54
CA SER A 7 2.72 1.09 11.83
C SER A 7 3.33 1.15 13.22
N ILE A 8 4.33 2.02 13.38
CA ILE A 8 4.97 2.30 14.66
C ILE A 8 4.75 3.78 14.97
N ASP A 9 4.25 4.06 16.16
CA ASP A 9 4.27 5.42 16.70
C ASP A 9 5.70 5.72 17.17
N PRO A 10 6.43 6.63 16.51
CA PRO A 10 7.82 6.92 16.86
C PRO A 10 7.97 7.60 18.22
N GLN A 11 6.90 8.16 18.81
CA GLN A 11 6.98 8.86 20.09
C GLN A 11 6.99 7.90 21.29
N ASN A 12 6.20 6.82 21.21
CA ASN A 12 5.99 5.90 22.33
C ASN A 12 6.31 4.43 22.00
N GLY A 13 6.63 4.11 20.75
CA GLY A 13 6.98 2.76 20.31
C GLY A 13 5.79 1.79 20.20
N VAL A 14 4.55 2.28 20.29
CA VAL A 14 3.36 1.44 20.08
C VAL A 14 3.35 0.95 18.64
N VAL A 15 3.19 -0.36 18.46
CA VAL A 15 3.10 -1.01 17.16
C VAL A 15 1.67 -1.45 16.90
N ASN A 16 1.07 -0.96 15.81
CA ASN A 16 -0.20 -1.44 15.31
C ASN A 16 0.02 -2.44 14.18
N ARG A 17 -0.86 -3.44 14.08
CA ARG A 17 -0.88 -4.43 13.01
C ARG A 17 -2.17 -4.33 12.21
N TYR A 18 -2.02 -4.25 10.90
CA TYR A 18 -3.10 -4.33 9.93
C TYR A 18 -2.99 -5.66 9.18
N GLU A 19 -4.05 -6.46 9.24
CA GLU A 19 -4.14 -7.72 8.53
C GLU A 19 -5.02 -7.54 7.30
N ILE A 20 -4.42 -7.76 6.13
CA ILE A 20 -5.11 -7.69 4.83
C ILE A 20 -5.01 -9.09 4.20
N PRO A 21 -5.91 -10.02 4.57
CA PRO A 21 -5.79 -11.44 4.23
C PRO A 21 -5.82 -11.73 2.72
N GLU A 22 -6.38 -10.82 1.93
CA GLU A 22 -6.44 -10.90 0.47
C GLU A 22 -5.06 -10.66 -0.17
N ILE A 23 -4.13 -9.99 0.52
CA ILE A 23 -2.75 -9.80 0.06
C ILE A 23 -1.94 -11.06 0.35
N LYS A 24 -1.78 -11.89 -0.67
CA LYS A 24 -1.07 -13.17 -0.61
C LYS A 24 0.39 -13.08 -1.05
N GLN A 25 0.75 -12.01 -1.74
CA GLN A 25 2.07 -11.79 -2.33
C GLN A 25 2.90 -10.77 -1.55
N PRO A 26 4.24 -10.82 -1.65
CA PRO A 26 5.10 -9.80 -1.06
C PRO A 26 4.67 -8.40 -1.48
N VAL A 27 4.60 -7.49 -0.51
CA VAL A 27 4.41 -6.06 -0.77
C VAL A 27 5.72 -5.49 -1.30
N SER A 28 5.68 -4.90 -2.50
CA SER A 28 6.82 -4.23 -3.12
C SER A 28 6.87 -2.74 -2.77
N ASN A 29 5.71 -2.08 -2.71
CA ASN A 29 5.61 -0.68 -2.28
C ASN A 29 4.39 -0.44 -1.39
N LEU A 30 4.52 0.56 -0.52
CA LEU A 30 3.48 1.03 0.39
C LEU A 30 3.45 2.56 0.41
N LEU A 31 2.27 3.15 0.21
CA LEU A 31 2.04 4.59 0.34
C LEU A 31 0.78 4.82 1.17
N VAL A 32 0.87 5.61 2.23
CA VAL A 32 -0.28 5.98 3.06
C VAL A 32 -0.55 7.46 2.87
N THR A 33 -1.81 7.80 2.61
CA THR A 33 -2.30 9.17 2.47
C THR A 33 -2.85 9.70 3.80
N GLU A 34 -2.93 11.02 3.94
CA GLU A 34 -3.50 11.66 5.14
C GLU A 34 -4.97 11.29 5.37
N SER A 35 -5.71 10.93 4.31
CA SER A 35 -7.11 10.50 4.40
C SER A 35 -7.29 9.07 4.91
N GLY A 36 -6.20 8.34 5.16
CA GLY A 36 -6.25 6.95 5.63
C GLY A 36 -6.45 5.93 4.51
N LEU A 37 -6.23 6.31 3.26
CA LEU A 37 -6.06 5.35 2.15
C LEU A 37 -4.61 4.88 2.08
N MET A 38 -4.43 3.59 1.90
CA MET A 38 -3.14 2.92 1.76
C MET A 38 -3.07 2.26 0.38
N TYR A 39 -2.12 2.67 -0.44
CA TYR A 39 -1.82 2.05 -1.72
C TYR A 39 -0.72 1.01 -1.57
N ILE A 40 -0.99 -0.18 -2.09
CA ILE A 40 -0.14 -1.36 -1.94
C ILE A 40 0.14 -1.90 -3.34
N THR A 41 1.40 -2.18 -3.65
CA THR A 41 1.75 -2.92 -4.86
C THR A 41 2.33 -4.27 -4.50
N THR A 42 1.99 -5.28 -5.29
CA THR A 42 2.58 -6.62 -5.27
C THR A 42 2.84 -7.06 -6.71
N ASN A 43 3.48 -8.21 -6.90
CA ASN A 43 3.64 -8.80 -8.23
C ASN A 43 2.32 -9.26 -8.89
N GLU A 44 1.21 -9.31 -8.15
CA GLU A 44 -0.13 -9.64 -8.65
C GLU A 44 -0.99 -8.41 -8.97
N GLY A 45 -0.54 -7.21 -8.58
CA GLY A 45 -1.16 -5.95 -8.96
C GLY A 45 -1.05 -4.83 -7.94
N ALA A 46 -1.82 -3.77 -8.20
CA ALA A 46 -1.96 -2.63 -7.32
C ALA A 46 -3.31 -2.66 -6.60
N TYR A 47 -3.32 -2.18 -5.36
CA TYR A 47 -4.48 -2.20 -4.48
C TYR A 47 -4.61 -0.88 -3.73
N GLU A 48 -5.85 -0.50 -3.47
CA GLU A 48 -6.21 0.55 -2.52
C GLU A 48 -6.86 -0.12 -1.29
N TYR A 49 -6.33 0.17 -0.12
CA TYR A 49 -6.85 -0.29 1.15
C TYR A 49 -7.32 0.90 1.98
N ASN A 50 -8.60 0.92 2.31
CA ASN A 50 -9.15 1.89 3.26
C ASN A 50 -8.93 1.39 4.69
N ILE A 51 -8.08 2.07 5.46
CA ILE A 51 -7.70 1.65 6.81
C ILE A 51 -8.88 1.72 7.78
N GLY A 52 -9.72 2.76 7.67
CA GLY A 52 -10.86 2.98 8.57
C GLY A 52 -11.97 1.94 8.38
N TYR A 53 -12.29 1.63 7.13
CA TYR A 53 -13.32 0.64 6.79
C TYR A 53 -12.79 -0.79 6.65
N LYS A 54 -11.47 -0.98 6.70
CA LYS A 54 -10.79 -2.26 6.47
C LYS A 54 -11.21 -2.93 5.15
N GLN A 55 -11.33 -2.12 4.10
CA GLN A 55 -11.79 -2.56 2.79
C GLN A 55 -10.64 -2.52 1.78
N LEU A 56 -10.42 -3.63 1.07
CA LEU A 56 -9.45 -3.71 -0.03
C LEU A 56 -10.16 -3.65 -1.38
N THR A 57 -9.64 -2.82 -2.28
CA THR A 57 -10.05 -2.74 -3.69
C THR A 57 -8.83 -2.99 -4.57
N LYS A 58 -8.92 -3.97 -5.47
CA LYS A 58 -7.89 -4.18 -6.49
C LYS A 58 -8.07 -3.14 -7.61
N LEU A 59 -7.00 -2.44 -7.96
CA LEU A 59 -7.01 -1.47 -9.06
C LEU A 59 -6.95 -2.19 -10.42
N PRO A 60 -7.50 -1.61 -11.49
CA PRO A 60 -7.59 -2.27 -12.80
C PRO A 60 -6.26 -2.22 -13.59
N PHE A 61 -5.12 -2.31 -12.89
CA PHE A 61 -3.78 -2.31 -13.48
C PHE A 61 -2.78 -3.06 -12.59
N THR A 62 -1.64 -3.40 -13.16
CA THR A 62 -0.51 -4.05 -12.47
C THR A 62 0.77 -3.28 -12.77
N ILE A 63 1.70 -3.21 -11.81
CA ILE A 63 3.03 -2.63 -12.04
C ILE A 63 4.02 -3.79 -12.10
N PRO A 64 4.77 -3.96 -13.19
CA PRO A 64 5.76 -5.01 -13.29
C PRO A 64 6.79 -4.92 -12.15
N GLU A 65 6.98 -6.01 -11.40
CA GLU A 65 7.93 -6.06 -10.27
C GLU A 65 9.39 -5.86 -10.71
N LYS A 66 9.70 -6.15 -11.98
CA LYS A 66 11.06 -6.12 -12.52
C LYS A 66 11.68 -4.72 -12.58
N ASP A 67 10.85 -3.69 -12.56
CA ASP A 67 11.29 -2.35 -12.96
C ASP A 67 11.44 -1.39 -11.78
N ASN A 68 11.52 -1.88 -10.53
CA ASN A 68 11.65 -1.01 -9.34
C ASN A 68 10.58 0.11 -9.30
N GLY A 69 9.35 -0.20 -9.72
CA GLY A 69 8.29 0.80 -9.85
C GLY A 69 8.08 1.56 -8.55
N ILE A 70 7.80 2.86 -8.67
CA ILE A 70 7.69 3.80 -7.55
C ILE A 70 6.24 4.23 -7.41
N ILE A 71 5.80 4.41 -6.16
CA ILE A 71 4.53 5.07 -5.85
C ILE A 71 4.80 6.33 -5.03
N PHE A 72 4.17 7.44 -5.40
CA PHE A 72 4.34 8.71 -4.70
C PHE A 72 3.07 9.55 -4.72
N TYR A 73 2.96 10.41 -3.71
CA TYR A 73 1.89 11.39 -3.56
C TYR A 73 2.42 12.77 -3.93
N ASP A 74 1.70 13.53 -4.76
CA ASP A 74 2.10 14.88 -5.18
C ASP A 74 1.35 15.99 -4.42
N LYS A 75 1.75 17.24 -4.69
CA LYS A 75 1.17 18.43 -4.06
C LYS A 75 -0.26 18.79 -4.53
N TYR A 76 -0.82 18.02 -5.47
CA TYR A 76 -2.15 18.23 -6.05
C TYR A 76 -3.11 17.09 -5.68
N ASP A 77 -2.80 16.39 -4.59
CA ASP A 77 -3.55 15.25 -4.08
C ASP A 77 -3.70 14.11 -5.11
N LYS A 78 -2.66 13.90 -5.92
CA LYS A 78 -2.59 12.79 -6.87
C LYS A 78 -1.62 11.73 -6.40
N VAL A 79 -2.05 10.48 -6.57
CA VAL A 79 -1.22 9.29 -6.38
C VAL A 79 -0.70 8.88 -7.74
N TRP A 80 0.61 8.84 -7.88
CA TRP A 80 1.28 8.43 -9.10
C TRP A 80 1.88 7.04 -8.93
N PHE A 81 1.73 6.25 -9.98
CA PHE A 81 2.32 4.92 -10.13
C PHE A 81 3.25 4.99 -11.34
N GLN A 82 4.55 4.81 -11.11
CA GLN A 82 5.56 4.85 -12.15
C GLN A 82 6.10 3.44 -12.41
N GLU A 83 6.01 3.00 -13.67
CA GLU A 83 6.78 1.88 -14.21
C GLU A 83 8.24 2.34 -14.42
N GLY A 84 9.22 1.46 -14.19
CA GLY A 84 10.63 1.79 -14.37
C GLY A 84 11.24 1.33 -15.69
#